data_AF-A0A3L7UG88-F1
#
_entry.id   AF-A0A3L7UG88-F1
#
_cell.length_a   1.000
_cell.length_b   1.000
_cell.length_c   1.000
_cell.angle_alpha   90.00
_cell.angle_beta   90.00
_cell.angle_gamma   90.00
#
_symmetry.space_group_name_H-M   'P 1'
#
loop_
_entity.id
_entity.type
_entity.pdbx_description
1 polymer ?
#
loop_
_entity_poly.entity_id
_entity_poly.type
_entity_poly.pdbx_seq_one_letter_code
_entity_poly.pdbx_strand_id
1 'polypeptide(L)' 'MKTIPARPGILLTLVATLASSALLTGCQTTVGGQTLPSPDYLSDDVQYFPAGPEFKLTNQVQAAQKQAAEKKKMQESF' A
#
# COMPACT_ATOMS: atom_id res chain seq x y z
N MET A 1 -0.44 42.07 44.67
CA MET A 1 -0.52 41.35 43.39
C MET A 1 -0.01 42.27 42.29
N LYS A 2 1.08 41.93 41.60
CA LYS A 2 1.67 42.76 40.54
C LYS A 2 1.02 42.38 39.21
N THR A 3 0.16 43.24 38.68
CA THR A 3 -0.43 43.08 37.34
C THR A 3 0.60 43.49 36.29
N ILE A 4 1.13 42.53 35.57
CA ILE A 4 2.07 42.77 34.46
C ILE A 4 1.25 43.31 33.28
N PRO A 5 1.58 44.48 32.69
CA PRO A 5 0.83 45.00 31.57
C PRO A 5 1.10 44.13 30.34
N ALA A 6 0.07 43.43 29.86
CA ALA A 6 0.17 42.62 28.65
C ALA A 6 0.37 43.55 27.45
N ARG A 7 1.56 43.47 26.82
CA ARG A 7 1.80 44.18 25.56
C ARG A 7 1.00 43.48 24.45
N PRO A 8 0.13 44.20 23.73
CA PRO A 8 -0.77 43.58 22.75
C PRO A 8 -0.01 42.86 21.63
N GLY A 9 1.18 43.34 21.27
CA GLY A 9 2.04 42.68 20.29
C GLY A 9 2.56 41.31 20.75
N ILE A 10 2.82 41.11 22.05
CA ILE A 10 3.30 39.83 22.60
C ILE A 10 2.15 38.82 22.66
N LEU A 11 0.95 39.28 23.00
CA LEU A 11 -0.24 38.43 23.01
C LEU A 11 -0.57 37.94 21.59
N LEU A 12 -0.46 38.83 20.60
CA LEU A 12 -0.78 38.52 19.21
C LEU A 12 0.22 37.53 18.59
N THR A 13 1.51 37.64 18.92
CA THR A 13 2.52 36.67 18.49
C THR A 13 2.34 35.30 19.15
N LEU A 14 1.99 35.24 20.44
CA LEU A 14 1.71 33.99 21.16
C LEU A 14 0.48 33.25 20.61
N VAL A 15 -0.58 33.98 20.28
CA VAL A 15 -1.78 33.38 19.67
C VAL A 15 -1.46 32.87 18.26
N ALA A 16 -0.72 33.65 17.47
CA ALA A 16 -0.32 33.27 16.11
C ALA A 16 0.56 32.01 16.10
N THR A 17 1.52 31.88 17.03
CA THR A 17 2.38 30.69 17.12
C THR A 17 1.61 29.45 17.54
N LEU A 18 0.69 29.58 18.51
CA LEU A 18 -0.15 28.47 18.94
C LEU A 18 -1.12 28.01 17.83
N ALA A 19 -1.79 28.94 17.14
CA ALA A 19 -2.66 28.62 16.01
C ALA A 19 -1.89 27.96 14.85
N SER A 20 -0.66 28.42 14.59
CA SER A 20 0.20 27.84 13.54
C SER A 20 0.58 26.40 13.86
N SER A 21 0.84 26.05 15.13
CA SER A 21 1.14 24.66 15.49
C SER A 21 0.01 23.70 15.14
N ALA A 22 -1.26 24.06 15.39
CA ALA A 22 -2.40 23.20 15.08
C ALA A 22 -2.67 23.04 13.57
N LEU A 23 -2.31 24.03 12.75
CA LEU A 23 -2.48 23.99 11.29
C LEU A 23 -1.32 23.28 10.57
N LEU A 24 -0.10 23.35 11.12
CA LEU A 24 1.11 22.79 10.50
C LEU A 24 1.46 21.39 11.01
N THR A 25 0.94 20.96 12.17
CA THR A 25 1.01 19.56 12.59
C THR A 25 -0.12 18.79 11.92
N GLY A 26 0.18 18.08 10.83
CA GLY A 26 -0.78 17.18 10.19
C GLY A 26 -1.26 16.07 11.13
N CYS A 27 -2.42 15.48 10.83
CA CYS A 27 -2.92 14.29 11.53
C CYS A 27 -1.88 13.18 11.40
N GLN A 28 -1.19 12.83 12.48
CA GLN A 28 -0.19 11.79 12.51
C GLN A 28 -0.82 10.46 12.05
N THR A 29 -0.59 10.06 10.80
CA THR A 29 -1.06 8.77 10.26
C THR A 29 -0.14 7.60 10.60
N THR A 30 1.00 7.89 11.25
CA THR A 30 1.94 6.87 11.73
C THR A 30 1.68 6.57 13.20
N VAL A 31 0.92 5.51 13.43
CA VAL A 31 0.81 4.83 14.73
C VAL A 31 1.66 3.58 14.63
N GLY A 32 2.70 3.46 15.46
CA GLY A 32 3.54 2.24 15.52
C GLY A 32 4.49 2.02 14.34
N GLY A 33 4.83 3.05 13.55
CA GLY A 33 5.84 2.95 12.48
C GLY A 33 5.33 2.34 11.17
N GLN A 34 4.02 2.25 10.98
CA GLN A 34 3.39 1.71 9.78
C GLN A 34 2.45 2.77 9.17
N THR A 35 2.56 3.01 7.85
CA THR A 35 1.63 3.87 7.11
C THR A 35 0.33 3.09 6.95
N LEU A 36 -0.54 3.19 7.97
CA LEU A 36 -1.81 2.47 7.93
C LEU A 36 -2.62 3.04 6.76
N PRO A 37 -3.09 2.20 5.81
CA PRO A 37 -4.10 2.61 4.85
C PRO A 37 -5.40 2.95 5.60
N SER A 38 -6.45 3.35 4.88
CA SER A 38 -7.76 3.84 5.36
C SER A 38 -8.14 3.52 6.82
N PRO A 39 -8.86 4.43 7.52
CA PRO A 39 -9.17 4.34 8.96
C PRO A 39 -9.72 3.00 9.46
N ASP A 40 -10.28 2.18 8.57
CA ASP A 40 -10.82 0.85 8.87
C ASP A 40 -9.81 -0.30 8.73
N TYR A 41 -8.52 -0.07 8.49
CA TYR A 41 -7.53 -1.13 8.24
C TYR A 41 -7.49 -2.25 9.30
N LEU A 42 -7.77 -1.94 10.57
CA LEU A 42 -7.82 -2.94 11.65
C LEU A 42 -9.10 -3.79 11.63
N SER A 43 -10.15 -3.30 10.98
CA SER A 43 -11.44 -3.97 10.81
C SER A 43 -11.63 -4.49 9.39
N ASP A 44 -10.68 -4.21 8.49
CA ASP A 44 -10.70 -4.68 7.11
C ASP A 44 -10.35 -6.16 7.12
N ASP A 45 -11.24 -6.97 6.55
CA ASP A 45 -11.00 -8.39 6.43
C ASP A 45 -9.79 -8.61 5.50
N VAL A 46 -8.95 -9.59 5.84
CA VAL A 46 -7.90 -10.03 4.90
C VAL A 46 -8.61 -10.46 3.62
N GLN A 47 -8.43 -9.70 2.55
CA GLN A 47 -9.05 -9.97 1.26
C GLN A 47 -8.50 -11.31 0.73
N TYR A 48 -9.23 -12.39 0.98
CA TYR A 48 -8.86 -13.72 0.51
C TYR A 48 -9.07 -13.80 -1.01
N PHE A 49 -7.96 -13.85 -1.74
CA PHE A 49 -7.98 -14.21 -3.16
C PHE A 49 -7.72 -15.71 -3.25
N PRO A 50 -8.68 -16.53 -3.69
CA PRO A 50 -8.42 -17.95 -3.93
C PRO A 50 -7.30 -18.08 -4.96
N ALA A 51 -6.51 -19.15 -4.83
CA ALA A 51 -5.56 -19.50 -5.87
C ALA A 51 -6.31 -19.62 -7.21
N GLY A 52 -5.75 -19.02 -8.27
CA GLY A 52 -6.33 -19.10 -9.61
C GLY A 52 -6.47 -20.55 -10.09
N PRO A 53 -7.22 -20.79 -11.17
CA PRO A 53 -7.42 -22.14 -11.69
C PRO A 53 -6.08 -22.81 -12.00
N GLU A 54 -5.82 -23.95 -11.35
CA GLU A 54 -4.59 -24.71 -11.55
C GLU A 54 -4.64 -25.54 -12.84
N PHE A 55 -3.62 -25.41 -13.68
CA PHE A 55 -3.47 -26.24 -14.86
C PHE A 55 -2.80 -27.59 -14.52
N LYS A 56 -3.61 -28.64 -14.38
CA LYS A 56 -3.15 -29.98 -13.93
C LYS A 56 -2.46 -30.83 -15.00
N LEU A 57 -2.48 -30.43 -16.27
CA LEU A 57 -2.13 -31.27 -17.41
C LEU A 57 -0.77 -30.92 -18.05
N THR A 58 0.12 -30.25 -17.31
CA THR A 58 1.43 -29.81 -17.80
C THR A 58 2.23 -30.93 -18.47
N ASN A 59 2.28 -32.11 -17.84
CA ASN A 59 3.01 -33.26 -18.38
C ASN A 59 2.42 -33.75 -19.72
N GLN A 60 1.09 -33.74 -19.84
CA GLN A 60 0.41 -34.19 -21.07
C GLN A 60 0.61 -33.18 -22.21
N VAL A 61 0.52 -31.89 -21.90
CA VAL A 61 0.81 -30.82 -22.87
C VAL A 61 2.25 -30.90 -23.35
N GLN A 62 3.21 -31.06 -22.43
CA GLN A 62 4.62 -31.20 -22.80
C GLN A 62 4.89 -32.44 -23.66
N ALA A 63 4.27 -33.58 -23.32
CA ALA A 63 4.38 -34.80 -24.12
C ALA A 63 3.80 -34.59 -25.54
N ALA A 64 2.61 -33.99 -25.64
CA ALA A 64 1.97 -33.71 -26.93
C ALA A 64 2.81 -32.74 -27.78
N GLN A 65 3.39 -31.70 -27.17
CA GLN A 65 4.27 -30.75 -27.85
C GLN A 65 5.53 -31.42 -28.39
N LYS A 66 6.17 -32.29 -27.60
CA LYS A 66 7.36 -33.04 -28.05
C LYS A 66 7.04 -33.93 -29.24
N GLN A 67 5.97 -34.70 -29.18
CA GLN A 67 5.53 -35.55 -30.29
C GLN A 67 5.22 -34.75 -31.55
N ALA A 68 4.57 -33.60 -31.42
CA ALA A 68 4.29 -32.72 -32.55
C ALA A 68 5.58 -32.18 -33.19
N ALA A 69 6.58 -31.83 -32.38
CA ALA A 69 7.89 -31.36 -32.87
C ALA A 69 8.67 -32.48 -33.58
N GLU A 70 8.67 -33.71 -33.04
CA GLU A 70 9.31 -34.86 -33.68
C GLU A 70 8.66 -35.21 -35.02
N LYS A 71 7.33 -35.20 -35.08
CA LYS A 71 6.60 -35.42 -36.35
C LYS A 71 6.95 -34.37 -37.40
N LYS A 72 7.04 -33.10 -37.02
CA LYS A 72 7.47 -32.03 -37.94
C LYS A 72 8.89 -32.26 -38.46
N LYS A 73 9.84 -32.55 -37.58
CA LYS A 73 11.23 -32.86 -37.99
C LYS A 73 11.31 -34.05 -38.93
N MET A 74 10.54 -35.10 -38.67
CA MET A 74 10.49 -36.28 -39.52
C MET A 74 9.91 -35.93 -40.90
N GLN A 75 8.85 -35.14 -40.94
CA GLN A 75 8.23 -34.66 -42.19
C GLN A 75 9.14 -33.72 -42.99
N GLU A 76 9.95 -32.90 -42.34
CA GLU A 76 10.96 -32.03 -42.98
C GLU A 76 12.20 -32.80 -43.47
N SER A 77 12.41 -34.04 -43.00
CA SER A 77 13.55 -34.89 -43.42
C SER A 77 13.27 -35.78 -44.63
N PHE A 78 12.04 -35.74 -45.14
CA PHE A 78 11.61 -36.38 -46.39
C PHE A 78 11.43 -35.31 -47.48
#